data_AF-A0AAN6JJL5-F1
#
_entry.id   AF-A0AAN6JJL5-F1
#
_cell.length_a   1.000
_cell.length_b   1.000
_cell.length_c   1.000
_cell.angle_alpha   90.00
_cell.angle_beta   90.00
_cell.angle_gamma   90.00
#
_symmetry.space_group_name_H-M   'P 1'
#
loop_
_entity.id
_entity.type
_entity.pdbx_description
1 polymer ?
#
loop_
_entity_poly.entity_id
_entity_poly.type
_entity_poly.pdbx_seq_one_letter_code
_entity_poly.pdbx_strand_id
1 'polypeptide(L)'
;MSSTVPSGPPPPAWADPALSWLSSALHSASGLFEAIPGSQVVARYVASSYQNDPFRSLLELALLAFAIRTLLASRTRGQGSGSNFVKLSEREIDELVDDWNPEPLCAPLSQEENHELESVPTIIGAAGPRPTISAPILDNGKPTRVLNLASYNFTDLAGQPEIKQKAIETMREYGVGSCSPPGFYGTIDVHVNLESELASFIGTEDAIIYSQGFSTVSSVISAFAKRGDYIVADKGVNFAIQLGIQVSRSSTRWYEHNNLKALEQTLDSVRREAKRKGGRLTRRFIVTEGIFERDGAKVDLAKIVELAKKYKFRIILDESLSIGVVGKTGRGMTELCGVPASDVSIIVGSLANTLGSAGGFCAGSKDVVFHQRINGTAFVFSAALPALLAVAASTALRRLIADPTLLDVLREHTRVLRHTLDHVESLYIPSDPISPLVHIQIRSRHERHPDTPVEYFEKTRSQDTLTVPTVPMPAPAVPPAPPAAVARLRAPLSVRTASHGTTGQTKAMPPVPADTHDLGPGEQLRLLQLIVDEALVGGRVLLVRNKRLASVAFGSVVDMGPGARPSIRIALSAALSPEEVAQAAEVIKASVVKVLGARR
;
A
#
# COMPACT_ATOMS: atom_id res chain seq x y z
N MET A 1 46.03 -12.76 47.60
CA MET A 1 47.29 -12.39 48.30
C MET A 1 47.02 -11.09 49.02
N SER A 2 47.12 -11.12 50.35
CA SER A 2 46.96 -9.95 51.23
C SER A 2 48.06 -8.93 50.92
N SER A 3 47.71 -7.75 50.42
CA SER A 3 48.63 -6.60 50.36
C SER A 3 48.18 -5.58 51.41
N THR A 4 48.85 -5.64 52.55
CA THR A 4 48.83 -4.60 53.58
C THR A 4 49.30 -3.27 52.97
N VAL A 5 48.41 -2.28 52.93
CA VAL A 5 48.76 -0.89 52.60
C VAL A 5 49.65 -0.34 53.73
N PRO A 6 50.82 0.28 53.45
CA PRO A 6 51.61 0.91 54.50
C PRO A 6 50.85 2.13 55.01
N SER A 7 50.56 2.17 56.31
CA SER A 7 50.11 3.40 56.98
C SER A 7 51.23 4.42 56.92
N GLY A 8 51.07 5.48 56.12
CA GLY A 8 51.98 6.62 56.09
C GLY A 8 52.06 7.32 57.46
N PRO A 9 53.12 8.10 57.71
CA PRO A 9 53.30 8.79 58.99
C PRO A 9 52.12 9.75 59.26
N PRO A 10 51.72 9.93 60.54
CA PRO A 10 50.66 10.88 60.88
C PRO A 10 51.08 12.29 60.41
N PRO A 11 50.14 13.09 59.87
CA PRO A 11 50.46 14.43 59.39
C PRO A 11 50.96 15.29 60.55
N PRO A 12 51.94 16.19 60.32
CA PRO A 12 52.50 17.04 61.36
C PRO A 12 51.42 17.95 61.98
N ALA A 13 51.53 18.21 63.29
CA ALA A 13 50.51 18.85 64.14
C ALA A 13 50.17 20.34 63.81
N TRP A 14 50.68 20.88 62.70
CA TRP A 14 50.33 22.20 62.17
C TRP A 14 49.59 22.14 60.82
N ALA A 15 49.28 20.93 60.32
CA ALA A 15 48.48 20.77 59.12
C ALA A 15 47.06 21.27 59.37
N ASP A 16 46.69 22.31 58.64
CA ASP A 16 45.39 22.96 58.64
C ASP A 16 44.26 21.89 58.70
N PRO A 17 43.29 21.98 59.62
CA PRO A 17 42.19 20.99 59.71
C PRO A 17 41.50 20.74 58.38
N ALA A 18 41.51 21.75 57.50
CA ALA A 18 41.06 21.64 56.12
C ALA A 18 41.87 20.64 55.30
N LEU A 19 43.21 20.65 55.37
CA LEU A 19 44.08 19.76 54.60
C LEU A 19 44.01 18.31 55.08
N SER A 20 43.89 18.08 56.38
CA SER A 20 43.72 16.73 56.93
C SER A 20 42.36 16.14 56.58
N TRP A 21 41.30 16.96 56.62
CA TRP A 21 39.97 16.58 56.13
C TRP A 21 39.98 16.27 54.64
N LEU A 22 40.62 17.12 53.83
CA LEU A 22 40.68 16.96 52.37
C LEU A 22 41.47 15.71 51.97
N SER A 23 42.59 15.44 52.67
CA SER A 23 43.35 14.20 52.50
C SER A 23 42.53 12.97 52.86
N SER A 24 41.84 12.99 54.01
CA SER A 24 40.99 11.87 54.45
C SER A 24 39.80 11.63 53.49
N ALA A 25 39.19 12.71 52.99
CA ALA A 25 38.12 12.67 52.00
C ALA A 25 38.60 12.09 50.66
N LEU A 26 39.79 12.48 50.20
CA LEU A 26 40.39 11.95 48.98
C LEU A 26 40.73 10.46 49.10
N HIS A 27 41.29 10.03 50.23
CA HIS A 27 41.58 8.60 50.47
C HIS A 27 40.28 7.77 50.54
N SER A 28 39.26 8.29 51.21
CA SER A 28 37.94 7.64 51.28
C SER A 28 37.30 7.53 49.89
N ALA A 29 37.37 8.60 49.09
CA ALA A 29 36.86 8.62 47.72
C ALA A 29 37.64 7.66 46.81
N SER A 30 38.96 7.57 46.96
CA SER A 30 39.81 6.62 46.22
C SER A 30 39.44 5.18 46.57
N GLY A 31 39.27 4.86 47.85
CA GLY A 31 38.87 3.51 48.29
C GLY A 31 37.48 3.12 47.78
N LEU A 32 36.53 4.06 47.78
CA LEU A 32 35.19 3.85 47.20
C LEU A 32 35.24 3.64 45.68
N PHE A 33 36.11 4.37 44.97
CA PHE A 33 36.28 4.20 43.53
C PHE A 33 36.90 2.85 43.18
N GLU A 34 37.92 2.41 43.92
CA GLU A 34 38.56 1.11 43.71
C GLU A 34 37.62 -0.07 43.99
N ALA A 35 36.64 0.09 44.88
CA ALA A 35 35.61 -0.92 45.16
C ALA A 35 34.62 -1.14 44.00
N ILE A 36 34.56 -0.24 43.02
CA ILE A 36 33.68 -0.39 41.84
C ILE A 36 34.30 -1.40 40.85
N PRO A 37 33.60 -2.48 40.48
CA PRO A 37 34.10 -3.45 39.50
C PRO A 37 34.45 -2.76 38.16
N GLY A 38 35.71 -2.88 37.73
CA GLY A 38 36.22 -2.27 36.48
C GLY A 38 36.88 -0.90 36.63
N SER A 39 36.90 -0.32 37.83
CA SER A 39 37.57 0.97 38.15
C SER A 39 39.05 1.02 37.76
N GLN A 40 39.77 -0.09 37.94
CA GLN A 40 41.19 -0.24 37.60
C GLN A 40 41.47 -0.09 36.09
N VAL A 41 40.52 -0.46 35.23
CA VAL A 41 40.65 -0.28 33.77
C VAL A 41 40.51 1.20 33.40
N VAL A 42 39.57 1.89 34.04
CA VAL A 42 39.35 3.34 33.86
C VAL A 42 40.56 4.13 34.37
N ALA A 43 41.10 3.79 35.54
CA ALA A 43 42.29 4.43 36.10
C ALA A 43 43.51 4.30 35.17
N ARG A 44 43.75 3.09 34.61
CA ARG A 44 44.82 2.86 33.62
C ARG A 44 44.59 3.60 32.30
N TYR A 45 43.35 3.67 31.83
CA TYR A 45 43.00 4.42 30.62
C TYR A 45 43.28 5.92 30.80
N VAL A 46 42.87 6.50 31.92
CA VAL A 46 43.12 7.93 32.22
C VAL A 46 44.61 8.22 32.38
N ALA A 47 45.35 7.38 33.12
CA ALA A 47 46.79 7.53 33.30
C ALA A 47 47.59 7.40 31.99
N SER A 48 47.19 6.50 31.10
CA SER A 48 47.83 6.31 29.78
C SER A 48 47.41 7.36 28.73
N SER A 49 46.19 7.91 28.84
CA SER A 49 45.70 8.99 27.98
C SER A 49 46.46 10.30 28.22
N TYR A 50 46.77 10.63 29.48
CA TYR A 50 47.47 11.87 29.85
C TYR A 50 48.94 11.94 29.41
N GLN A 51 49.61 10.80 29.24
CA GLN A 51 51.04 10.75 28.92
C GLN A 51 51.38 11.14 27.46
N ASN A 52 50.43 11.01 26.52
CA ASN A 52 50.74 11.06 25.09
C ASN A 52 50.10 12.24 24.34
N ASP A 53 48.99 12.80 24.82
CA ASP A 53 48.35 13.98 24.20
C ASP A 53 47.44 14.71 25.19
N PRO A 54 47.90 15.81 25.81
CA PRO A 54 47.11 16.56 26.78
C PRO A 54 45.87 17.23 26.17
N PHE A 55 45.87 17.52 24.86
CA PHE A 55 44.70 18.12 24.19
C PHE A 55 43.57 17.12 24.02
N ARG A 56 43.90 15.86 23.73
CA ARG A 56 42.91 14.78 23.65
C ARG A 56 42.22 14.54 24.99
N SER A 57 42.97 14.48 26.09
CA SER A 57 42.37 14.30 27.42
C SER A 57 41.49 15.49 27.81
N LEU A 58 41.88 16.72 27.46
CA LEU A 58 41.05 17.92 27.66
C LEU A 58 39.75 17.86 26.85
N LEU A 59 39.82 17.41 25.58
CA LEU A 59 38.65 17.23 24.72
C LEU A 59 37.73 16.13 25.23
N GLU A 60 38.27 14.99 25.66
CA GLU A 60 37.49 13.88 26.25
C GLU A 60 36.80 14.33 27.55
N LEU A 61 37.50 15.11 28.40
CA LEU A 61 36.91 15.70 29.60
C LEU A 61 35.82 16.72 29.27
N ALA A 62 36.03 17.56 28.25
CA ALA A 62 35.04 18.53 27.78
C ALA A 62 33.80 17.82 27.18
N LEU A 63 34.00 16.74 26.43
CA LEU A 63 32.91 15.91 25.89
C LEU A 63 32.17 15.15 26.99
N LEU A 64 32.86 14.65 28.00
CA LEU A 64 32.25 14.00 29.17
C LEU A 64 31.45 15.02 30.00
N ALA A 65 32.02 16.20 30.27
CA ALA A 65 31.32 17.28 30.95
C ALA A 65 30.11 17.77 30.13
N PHE A 66 30.24 17.83 28.81
CA PHE A 66 29.12 18.13 27.90
C PHE A 66 28.06 17.03 27.94
N ALA A 67 28.43 15.75 27.94
CA ALA A 67 27.52 14.63 28.04
C ALA A 67 26.77 14.61 29.39
N ILE A 68 27.51 14.78 30.50
CA ILE A 68 26.94 14.90 31.85
C ILE A 68 26.00 16.11 31.93
N ARG A 69 26.43 17.28 31.45
CA ARG A 69 25.57 18.46 31.34
C ARG A 69 24.33 18.19 30.50
N THR A 70 24.45 17.46 29.40
CA THR A 70 23.30 17.18 28.51
C THR A 70 22.36 16.11 29.08
N LEU A 71 22.87 15.20 29.89
CA LEU A 71 22.08 14.19 30.62
C LEU A 71 21.39 14.77 31.85
N LEU A 72 22.08 15.66 32.58
CA LEU A 72 21.56 16.34 33.78
C LEU A 72 20.73 17.57 33.46
N ALA A 73 20.99 18.25 32.34
CA ALA A 73 20.05 19.22 31.79
C ALA A 73 18.81 18.42 31.40
N SER A 74 17.74 18.61 32.17
CA SER A 74 16.44 18.03 31.87
C SER A 74 16.10 18.31 30.40
N ARG A 75 16.24 17.27 29.55
CA ARG A 75 15.82 17.32 28.15
C ARG A 75 14.32 17.58 28.01
N THR A 76 13.60 17.49 29.12
CA THR A 76 12.22 17.89 29.33
C THR A 76 12.12 19.09 30.26
N ARG A 77 12.85 20.18 29.98
CA ARG A 77 12.18 21.48 30.17
C ARG A 77 11.06 21.52 29.12
N GLY A 78 9.89 20.99 29.50
CA GLY A 78 8.66 21.29 28.79
C GLY A 78 8.57 22.80 28.61
N GLN A 79 7.74 23.27 27.67
CA GLN A 79 7.55 24.70 27.38
C GLN A 79 7.06 25.55 28.59
N GLY A 80 7.12 25.02 29.82
CA GLY A 80 6.73 25.60 31.10
C GLY A 80 7.76 26.38 31.91
N SER A 81 8.96 26.66 31.39
CA SER A 81 10.02 27.26 32.24
C SER A 81 11.03 28.12 31.47
N GLY A 82 10.53 28.98 30.58
CA GLY A 82 11.27 30.16 30.13
C GLY A 82 10.91 31.37 30.99
N SER A 83 11.72 32.44 30.98
CA SER A 83 11.39 33.72 31.63
C SER A 83 10.06 34.34 31.13
N ASN A 84 9.56 33.87 29.99
CA ASN A 84 8.31 34.29 29.36
C ASN A 84 7.18 33.25 29.50
N PHE A 85 7.30 32.29 30.43
CA PHE A 85 6.23 31.32 30.66
C PHE A 85 5.13 31.94 31.50
N VAL A 86 3.96 32.14 30.88
CA VAL A 86 2.75 32.60 31.57
C VAL A 86 2.15 31.39 32.29
N LYS A 87 2.16 31.42 33.63
CA LYS A 87 1.51 30.42 34.46
C LYS A 87 0.04 30.80 34.58
N LEU A 88 -0.81 30.14 33.81
CA LEU A 88 -2.25 30.31 33.85
C LEU A 88 -2.80 29.75 35.17
N SER A 89 -3.79 30.44 35.74
CA SER A 89 -4.62 29.94 36.82
C SER A 89 -5.57 28.84 36.31
N GLU A 90 -6.09 27.99 37.20
CA GLU A 90 -7.06 26.95 36.82
C GLU A 90 -8.29 27.55 36.11
N ARG A 91 -8.74 28.72 36.58
CA ARG A 91 -9.83 29.46 35.94
C ARG A 91 -9.49 29.95 34.53
N GLU A 92 -8.28 30.46 34.30
CA GLU A 92 -7.86 30.88 32.95
C GLU A 92 -7.68 29.67 32.01
N ILE A 93 -7.30 28.51 32.55
CA ILE A 93 -7.27 27.26 31.78
C ILE A 93 -8.69 26.86 31.41
N ASP A 94 -9.63 26.89 32.35
CA ASP A 94 -11.03 26.56 32.10
C ASP A 94 -11.65 27.53 31.07
N GLU A 95 -11.42 28.83 31.20
CA GLU A 95 -11.87 29.85 30.23
C GLU A 95 -11.26 29.62 28.84
N LEU A 96 -9.98 29.24 28.75
CA LEU A 96 -9.34 28.91 27.47
C LEU A 96 -9.85 27.60 26.86
N VAL A 97 -10.23 26.62 27.69
CA VAL A 97 -10.83 25.36 27.24
C VAL A 97 -12.25 25.60 26.75
N ASP A 98 -13.02 26.42 27.45
CA ASP A 98 -14.38 26.83 27.07
C ASP A 98 -14.38 27.66 25.77
N ASP A 99 -13.39 28.53 25.59
CA ASP A 99 -13.22 29.34 24.37
C ASP A 99 -12.60 28.54 23.20
N TRP A 100 -12.05 27.35 23.47
CA TRP A 100 -11.38 26.56 22.44
C TRP A 100 -12.38 25.83 21.55
N ASN A 101 -12.55 26.34 20.33
CA ASN A 101 -13.24 25.60 19.28
C ASN A 101 -12.21 24.81 18.45
N PRO A 102 -12.19 23.47 18.49
CA PRO A 102 -11.28 22.68 17.66
C PRO A 102 -11.50 23.01 16.18
N GLU A 103 -10.40 23.21 15.45
CA GLU A 103 -10.49 23.20 14.00
C GLU A 103 -11.03 21.83 13.56
N PRO A 104 -12.04 21.79 12.67
CA PRO A 104 -12.53 20.54 12.12
C PRO A 104 -11.37 19.72 11.53
N LEU A 105 -11.32 18.43 11.83
CA LEU A 105 -10.28 17.53 11.32
C LEU A 105 -10.28 17.46 9.79
N CYS A 106 -11.41 17.77 9.15
CA CYS A 106 -11.60 17.78 7.71
C CYS A 106 -12.32 19.06 7.28
N ALA A 107 -12.03 19.52 6.06
CA ALA A 107 -12.84 20.54 5.41
C ALA A 107 -14.29 20.03 5.23
N PRO A 108 -15.29 20.92 5.19
CA PRO A 108 -16.65 20.54 4.85
C PRO A 108 -16.68 19.93 3.44
N LEU A 109 -17.48 18.89 3.28
CA LEU A 109 -17.64 18.19 2.00
C LEU A 109 -18.25 19.14 0.95
N SER A 110 -17.72 19.06 -0.27
CA SER A 110 -18.32 19.68 -1.45
C SER A 110 -19.71 19.09 -1.75
N GLN A 111 -20.50 19.77 -2.59
CA GLN A 111 -21.82 19.24 -2.99
C GLN A 111 -21.68 17.90 -3.71
N GLU A 112 -20.64 17.75 -4.52
CA GLU A 112 -20.31 16.53 -5.24
C GLU A 112 -19.94 15.39 -4.30
N GLU A 113 -19.13 15.64 -3.27
CA GLU A 113 -18.74 14.63 -2.27
C GLU A 113 -19.93 14.19 -1.41
N ASN A 114 -20.80 15.13 -1.02
CA ASN A 114 -22.04 14.78 -0.31
C ASN A 114 -22.94 13.90 -1.19
N HIS A 115 -23.11 14.27 -2.46
CA HIS A 115 -23.89 13.47 -3.40
C HIS A 115 -23.29 12.07 -3.61
N GLU A 116 -21.96 11.97 -3.75
CA GLU A 116 -21.27 10.68 -3.90
C GLU A 116 -21.48 9.80 -2.65
N LEU A 117 -21.40 10.36 -1.43
CA LEU A 117 -21.65 9.62 -0.19
C LEU A 117 -23.11 9.19 -0.05
N GLU A 118 -24.07 10.06 -0.38
CA GLU A 118 -25.50 9.74 -0.36
C GLU A 118 -25.87 8.68 -1.40
N SER A 119 -25.16 8.63 -2.53
CA SER A 119 -25.39 7.64 -3.59
C SER A 119 -24.94 6.21 -3.24
N VAL A 120 -24.17 6.02 -2.16
CA VAL A 120 -23.59 4.71 -1.82
C VAL A 120 -24.69 3.70 -1.45
N PRO A 121 -24.87 2.62 -2.24
CA PRO A 121 -25.88 1.62 -1.94
C PRO A 121 -25.49 0.77 -0.72
N THR A 122 -26.48 0.43 0.11
CA THR A 122 -26.32 -0.52 1.22
C THR A 122 -26.89 -1.88 0.82
N ILE A 123 -26.11 -2.94 0.97
CA ILE A 123 -26.58 -4.32 0.76
C ILE A 123 -27.38 -4.79 1.97
N ILE A 124 -28.57 -5.33 1.73
CA ILE A 124 -29.46 -5.90 2.74
C ILE A 124 -29.37 -7.43 2.64
N GLY A 125 -28.77 -8.06 3.64
CA GLY A 125 -28.58 -9.51 3.69
C GLY A 125 -27.29 -9.98 3.00
N ALA A 126 -27.38 -11.05 2.22
CA ALA A 126 -26.21 -11.67 1.60
C ALA A 126 -25.71 -10.88 0.37
N ALA A 127 -24.40 -10.59 0.34
CA ALA A 127 -23.72 -9.93 -0.78
C ALA A 127 -23.38 -10.91 -1.92
N GLY A 128 -24.41 -11.55 -2.48
CA GLY A 128 -24.28 -12.52 -3.58
C GLY A 128 -24.31 -11.88 -4.97
N PRO A 129 -24.52 -12.69 -6.04
CA PRO A 129 -24.66 -12.22 -7.42
C PRO A 129 -25.96 -11.45 -7.66
N ARG A 130 -26.98 -11.65 -6.80
CA ARG A 130 -28.31 -11.02 -6.92
C ARG A 130 -28.78 -10.39 -5.60
N PRO A 131 -28.01 -9.45 -5.02
CA PRO A 131 -28.31 -8.91 -3.70
C PRO A 131 -29.54 -8.01 -3.74
N THR A 132 -30.16 -7.84 -2.58
CA THR A 132 -31.11 -6.76 -2.35
C THR A 132 -30.32 -5.57 -1.83
N ILE A 133 -30.49 -4.39 -2.44
CA ILE A 133 -29.84 -3.16 -2.00
C ILE A 133 -30.87 -2.08 -1.70
N SER A 134 -30.47 -1.11 -0.90
CA SER A 134 -31.19 0.16 -0.70
C SER A 134 -30.23 1.31 -1.03
N ALA A 135 -30.68 2.23 -1.88
CA ALA A 135 -29.96 3.44 -2.22
C ALA A 135 -30.98 4.57 -2.44
N PRO A 136 -30.71 5.82 -2.02
CA PRO A 136 -31.64 6.93 -2.19
C PRO A 136 -32.08 7.13 -3.65
N ILE A 137 -31.15 6.94 -4.59
CA ILE A 137 -31.38 7.06 -6.03
C ILE A 137 -32.21 5.91 -6.63
N LEU A 138 -32.36 4.79 -5.92
CA LEU A 138 -33.06 3.59 -6.39
C LEU A 138 -34.40 3.43 -5.68
N ASP A 139 -35.50 3.53 -6.43
CA ASP A 139 -36.87 3.34 -5.94
C ASP A 139 -37.20 4.14 -4.65
N ASN A 140 -36.63 5.34 -4.50
CA ASN A 140 -36.71 6.19 -3.30
C ASN A 140 -36.24 5.48 -2.02
N GLY A 141 -35.15 4.71 -2.09
CA GLY A 141 -34.58 4.00 -0.94
C GLY A 141 -35.23 2.65 -0.64
N LYS A 142 -36.19 2.18 -1.44
CA LYS A 142 -36.83 0.88 -1.21
C LYS A 142 -35.84 -0.27 -1.47
N PRO A 143 -35.96 -1.38 -0.70
CA PRO A 143 -35.17 -2.58 -0.98
C PRO A 143 -35.47 -3.16 -2.36
N THR A 144 -34.48 -3.16 -3.24
CA THR A 144 -34.63 -3.63 -4.63
C THR A 144 -33.54 -4.65 -4.96
N ARG A 145 -33.94 -5.72 -5.66
CA ARG A 145 -33.04 -6.76 -6.11
C ARG A 145 -32.34 -6.34 -7.39
N VAL A 146 -31.01 -6.49 -7.43
CA VAL A 146 -30.15 -6.06 -8.54
C VAL A 146 -29.20 -7.18 -8.96
N LEU A 147 -28.64 -7.11 -10.17
CA LEU A 147 -27.50 -7.93 -10.60
C LEU A 147 -26.20 -7.28 -10.12
N ASN A 148 -25.33 -8.04 -9.46
CA ASN A 148 -24.10 -7.51 -8.87
C ASN A 148 -22.87 -7.83 -9.72
N LEU A 149 -22.30 -6.77 -10.33
CA LEU A 149 -21.04 -6.82 -11.06
C LEU A 149 -19.94 -5.99 -10.36
N ALA A 150 -20.13 -5.67 -9.08
CA ALA A 150 -19.18 -4.87 -8.28
C ALA A 150 -18.34 -5.72 -7.30
N SER A 151 -18.63 -7.02 -7.17
CA SER A 151 -18.02 -7.94 -6.20
C SER A 151 -16.90 -8.78 -6.81
N TYR A 152 -15.78 -8.95 -6.10
CA TYR A 152 -14.67 -9.83 -6.49
C TYR A 152 -14.95 -11.33 -6.23
N ASN A 153 -16.21 -11.70 -5.95
CA ASN A 153 -16.64 -13.07 -5.73
C ASN A 153 -16.84 -13.81 -7.08
N PHE A 154 -15.74 -14.00 -7.81
CA PHE A 154 -15.72 -14.50 -9.19
C PHE A 154 -16.34 -15.90 -9.36
N THR A 155 -16.22 -16.77 -8.37
CA THR A 155 -16.69 -18.17 -8.42
C THR A 155 -17.97 -18.41 -7.60
N ASP A 156 -18.45 -17.38 -6.90
CA ASP A 156 -19.57 -17.44 -5.96
C ASP A 156 -19.43 -18.47 -4.83
N LEU A 157 -18.19 -18.85 -4.49
CA LEU A 157 -17.94 -19.81 -3.41
C LEU A 157 -18.40 -19.25 -2.06
N ALA A 158 -18.28 -17.94 -1.84
CA ALA A 158 -18.74 -17.29 -0.61
C ALA A 158 -20.23 -17.54 -0.30
N GLY A 159 -21.06 -17.74 -1.34
CA GLY A 159 -22.50 -17.96 -1.22
C GLY A 159 -22.92 -19.42 -1.01
N GLN A 160 -21.99 -20.38 -1.07
CA GLN A 160 -22.36 -21.80 -1.10
C GLN A 160 -22.85 -22.33 0.26
N PRO A 161 -23.97 -23.08 0.28
CA PRO A 161 -24.54 -23.63 1.52
C PRO A 161 -23.57 -24.54 2.29
N GLU A 162 -22.77 -25.34 1.59
CA GLU A 162 -21.78 -26.23 2.19
C GLU A 162 -20.74 -25.45 3.01
N ILE A 163 -20.20 -24.38 2.43
CA ILE A 163 -19.18 -23.53 3.07
C ILE A 163 -19.76 -22.82 4.29
N LYS A 164 -20.98 -22.29 4.17
CA LYS A 164 -21.71 -21.68 5.28
C LYS A 164 -21.92 -22.68 6.42
N GLN A 165 -22.34 -23.90 6.09
CA GLN A 165 -22.58 -24.94 7.08
C GLN A 165 -21.28 -25.35 7.80
N LYS A 166 -20.18 -25.49 7.06
CA LYS A 166 -18.84 -25.74 7.63
C LYS A 166 -18.40 -24.61 8.55
N ALA A 167 -18.60 -23.35 8.17
CA ALA A 167 -18.28 -22.21 9.03
C ALA A 167 -19.10 -22.21 10.34
N ILE A 168 -20.39 -22.58 10.30
CA ILE A 168 -21.23 -22.71 11.50
C ILE A 168 -20.73 -23.84 12.40
N GLU A 169 -20.35 -24.98 11.83
CA GLU A 169 -19.77 -26.11 12.57
C GLU A 169 -18.47 -25.69 13.26
N THR A 170 -17.55 -25.05 12.53
CA THR A 170 -16.29 -24.55 13.07
C THR A 170 -16.52 -23.53 14.17
N MET A 171 -17.49 -22.63 14.02
CA MET A 171 -17.81 -21.63 15.06
C MET A 171 -18.31 -22.29 16.37
N ARG A 172 -19.03 -23.41 16.28
CA ARG A 172 -19.47 -24.16 17.47
C ARG A 172 -18.32 -24.83 18.21
N GLU A 173 -17.29 -25.25 17.48
CA GLU A 173 -16.13 -25.97 18.03
C GLU A 173 -15.02 -25.03 18.52
N TYR A 174 -14.65 -24.04 17.69
CA TYR A 174 -13.49 -23.17 17.91
C TYR A 174 -13.86 -21.77 18.42
N GLY A 175 -15.14 -21.41 18.41
CA GLY A 175 -15.60 -20.06 18.75
C GLY A 175 -15.38 -19.03 17.63
N VAL A 176 -15.45 -17.74 17.99
CA VAL A 176 -15.48 -16.63 17.02
C VAL A 176 -14.09 -16.24 16.51
N GLY A 177 -13.03 -16.34 17.32
CA GLY A 177 -11.68 -15.92 16.93
C GLY A 177 -10.63 -16.28 17.98
N SER A 178 -9.35 -16.16 17.61
CA SER A 178 -8.24 -16.58 18.47
C SER A 178 -7.89 -15.60 19.59
N CYS A 179 -8.32 -14.33 19.49
CA CYS A 179 -7.93 -13.23 20.39
C CYS A 179 -6.41 -13.06 20.60
N SER A 180 -5.59 -13.65 19.72
CA SER A 180 -4.13 -13.61 19.83
C SER A 180 -3.45 -13.74 18.47
N PRO A 181 -2.27 -13.12 18.28
CA PRO A 181 -1.48 -13.33 17.08
C PRO A 181 -1.02 -14.80 16.91
N PRO A 182 -0.80 -15.25 15.67
CA PRO A 182 -0.26 -16.59 15.38
C PRO A 182 0.97 -16.97 16.21
N GLY A 183 1.89 -16.02 16.43
CA GLY A 183 3.12 -16.22 17.21
C GLY A 183 2.93 -16.33 18.73
N PHE A 184 1.75 -15.99 19.25
CA PHE A 184 1.43 -15.95 20.69
C PHE A 184 0.19 -16.83 20.99
N TYR A 185 0.23 -18.12 20.66
CA TYR A 185 -0.89 -19.07 20.86
C TYR A 185 -2.13 -18.84 19.96
N GLY A 186 -2.04 -17.99 18.93
CA GLY A 186 -3.15 -17.78 17.99
C GLY A 186 -3.23 -18.80 16.84
N THR A 187 -2.23 -19.68 16.69
CA THR A 187 -2.20 -20.71 15.65
C THR A 187 -2.93 -21.97 16.11
N ILE A 188 -3.91 -22.42 15.33
CA ILE A 188 -4.65 -23.67 15.53
C ILE A 188 -4.53 -24.55 14.29
N ASP A 189 -4.94 -25.81 14.41
CA ASP A 189 -4.85 -26.85 13.38
C ASP A 189 -5.44 -26.45 12.02
N VAL A 190 -6.61 -25.78 11.99
CA VAL A 190 -7.25 -25.34 10.75
C VAL A 190 -6.40 -24.32 9.96
N HIS A 191 -5.54 -23.56 10.62
CA HIS A 191 -4.61 -22.63 9.96
C HIS A 191 -3.51 -23.41 9.23
N VAL A 192 -2.91 -24.39 9.91
CA VAL A 192 -1.84 -25.23 9.35
C VAL A 192 -2.37 -26.06 8.18
N ASN A 193 -3.60 -26.56 8.29
CA ASN A 193 -4.26 -27.29 7.21
C ASN A 193 -4.45 -26.40 5.97
N LEU A 194 -4.98 -25.18 6.14
CA LEU A 194 -5.14 -24.24 5.03
C LEU A 194 -3.80 -23.84 4.40
N GLU A 195 -2.76 -23.58 5.20
CA GLU A 195 -1.41 -23.29 4.72
C GLU A 195 -0.88 -24.43 3.82
N SER A 196 -1.01 -25.69 4.27
CA SER A 196 -0.60 -26.88 3.51
C SER A 196 -1.38 -27.05 2.19
N GLU A 197 -2.70 -26.82 2.23
CA GLU A 197 -3.54 -26.91 1.04
C GLU A 197 -3.23 -25.81 0.01
N LEU A 198 -2.98 -24.59 0.46
CA LEU A 198 -2.56 -23.49 -0.40
C LEU A 198 -1.21 -23.78 -1.06
N ALA A 199 -0.22 -24.25 -0.29
CA ALA A 199 1.09 -24.62 -0.84
C ALA A 199 0.96 -25.73 -1.90
N SER A 200 0.15 -26.75 -1.62
CA SER A 200 -0.12 -27.86 -2.54
C SER A 200 -0.86 -27.41 -3.80
N PHE A 201 -1.83 -26.50 -3.66
CA PHE A 201 -2.58 -25.95 -4.78
C PHE A 201 -1.69 -25.13 -5.72
N ILE A 202 -0.87 -24.23 -5.17
CA ILE A 202 0.01 -23.33 -5.94
C ILE A 202 1.21 -24.09 -6.51
N GLY A 203 1.66 -25.15 -5.83
CA GLY A 203 2.86 -25.92 -6.21
C GLY A 203 4.15 -25.33 -5.62
N THR A 204 4.07 -24.79 -4.40
CA THR A 204 5.22 -24.29 -3.63
C THR A 204 5.56 -25.23 -2.46
N GLU A 205 6.69 -25.01 -1.79
CA GLU A 205 7.10 -25.87 -0.67
C GLU A 205 6.28 -25.63 0.60
N ASP A 206 5.86 -24.38 0.83
CA ASP A 206 5.13 -23.96 2.01
C ASP A 206 4.30 -22.69 1.73
N ALA A 207 3.36 -22.38 2.62
CA ALA A 207 2.59 -21.14 2.62
C ALA A 207 2.32 -20.64 4.05
N ILE A 208 2.02 -19.35 4.16
CA ILE A 208 1.65 -18.69 5.42
C ILE A 208 0.41 -17.83 5.20
N ILE A 209 -0.54 -17.87 6.13
CA ILE A 209 -1.76 -17.07 6.06
C ILE A 209 -1.70 -15.82 6.95
N TYR A 210 -2.36 -14.76 6.50
CA TYR A 210 -2.52 -13.48 7.18
C TYR A 210 -4.00 -13.20 7.38
N SER A 211 -4.37 -12.56 8.50
CA SER A 211 -5.77 -12.28 8.83
C SER A 211 -6.41 -11.17 8.01
N GLN A 212 -5.61 -10.30 7.38
CA GLN A 212 -6.08 -9.14 6.62
C GLN A 212 -5.41 -9.10 5.23
N GLY A 213 -6.21 -9.10 4.16
CA GLY A 213 -5.71 -9.18 2.79
C GLY A 213 -4.87 -7.95 2.41
N PHE A 214 -5.38 -6.74 2.68
CA PHE A 214 -4.69 -5.49 2.37
C PHE A 214 -3.31 -5.35 3.04
N SER A 215 -3.16 -5.80 4.29
CA SER A 215 -1.88 -5.71 5.00
C SER A 215 -0.92 -6.85 4.68
N THR A 216 -1.37 -7.88 3.97
CA THR A 216 -0.56 -9.07 3.63
C THR A 216 0.66 -8.66 2.81
N VAL A 217 0.45 -8.09 1.62
CA VAL A 217 1.54 -7.76 0.69
C VAL A 217 2.47 -6.68 1.26
N SER A 218 1.92 -5.70 1.98
CA SER A 218 2.74 -4.65 2.61
C SER A 218 3.62 -5.20 3.73
N SER A 219 3.12 -6.18 4.50
CA SER A 219 3.90 -6.90 5.49
C SER A 219 4.96 -7.81 4.86
N VAL A 220 4.62 -8.51 3.78
CA VAL A 220 5.53 -9.39 3.03
C VAL A 220 6.71 -8.58 2.48
N ILE A 221 6.45 -7.50 1.74
CA ILE A 221 7.50 -6.66 1.14
C ILE A 221 8.43 -6.13 2.23
N SER A 222 7.88 -5.59 3.31
CA SER A 222 8.67 -5.03 4.40
C SER A 222 9.41 -6.09 5.23
N ALA A 223 8.98 -7.36 5.23
CA ALA A 223 9.73 -8.44 5.84
C ALA A 223 11.07 -8.65 5.11
N PHE A 224 11.06 -8.72 3.77
CA PHE A 224 12.23 -9.07 2.97
C PHE A 224 13.10 -7.88 2.53
N ALA A 225 12.47 -6.77 2.15
CA ALA A 225 13.16 -5.59 1.63
C ALA A 225 13.32 -4.56 2.74
N LYS A 226 14.55 -4.07 2.94
CA LYS A 226 14.89 -3.07 3.95
C LYS A 226 15.68 -1.91 3.32
N ARG A 227 16.02 -0.91 4.14
CA ARG A 227 16.94 0.17 3.74
C ARG A 227 18.24 -0.42 3.18
N GLY A 228 18.61 0.00 1.98
CA GLY A 228 19.82 -0.44 1.26
C GLY A 228 19.58 -1.52 0.20
N ASP A 229 18.41 -2.17 0.20
CA ASP A 229 17.99 -3.07 -0.88
C ASP A 229 17.34 -2.29 -2.04
N TYR A 230 17.17 -2.95 -3.19
CA TYR A 230 16.49 -2.38 -4.35
C TYR A 230 15.14 -3.05 -4.61
N ILE A 231 14.15 -2.23 -4.94
CA ILE A 231 12.85 -2.68 -5.46
C ILE A 231 12.67 -2.07 -6.84
N VAL A 232 12.33 -2.89 -7.83
CA VAL A 232 11.92 -2.46 -9.17
C VAL A 232 10.44 -2.81 -9.32
N ALA A 233 9.57 -1.80 -9.33
CA ALA A 233 8.13 -2.00 -9.29
C ALA A 233 7.44 -1.44 -10.54
N ASP A 234 6.40 -2.13 -10.99
CA ASP A 234 5.53 -1.66 -12.06
C ASP A 234 4.72 -0.44 -11.56
N LYS A 235 4.56 0.61 -12.38
CA LYS A 235 3.76 1.79 -12.00
C LYS A 235 2.26 1.53 -11.84
N GLY A 236 1.76 0.40 -12.32
CA GLY A 236 0.37 -0.03 -12.23
C GLY A 236 0.02 -0.83 -10.98
N VAL A 237 1.00 -1.18 -10.12
CA VAL A 237 0.75 -2.00 -8.94
C VAL A 237 -0.27 -1.37 -7.98
N ASN A 238 -1.09 -2.21 -7.36
CA ASN A 238 -2.10 -1.82 -6.38
C ASN A 238 -1.51 -1.06 -5.18
N PHE A 239 -2.38 -0.34 -4.48
CA PHE A 239 -1.95 0.54 -3.39
C PHE A 239 -1.38 -0.20 -2.18
N ALA A 240 -1.82 -1.43 -1.92
CA ALA A 240 -1.24 -2.24 -0.84
C ALA A 240 0.26 -2.53 -1.10
N ILE A 241 0.63 -2.83 -2.35
CA ILE A 241 2.04 -2.96 -2.77
C ILE A 241 2.79 -1.64 -2.57
N GLN A 242 2.21 -0.52 -2.99
CA GLN A 242 2.85 0.79 -2.88
C GLN A 242 3.15 1.14 -1.41
N LEU A 243 2.23 0.86 -0.50
CA LEU A 243 2.45 1.01 0.94
C LEU A 243 3.56 0.07 1.45
N GLY A 244 3.60 -1.18 0.99
CA GLY A 244 4.69 -2.11 1.31
C GLY A 244 6.07 -1.57 0.91
N ILE A 245 6.16 -1.02 -0.30
CA ILE A 245 7.36 -0.38 -0.82
C ILE A 245 7.75 0.83 0.05
N GLN A 246 6.78 1.68 0.39
CA GLN A 246 7.02 2.85 1.24
C GLN A 246 7.53 2.45 2.65
N VAL A 247 6.91 1.45 3.26
CA VAL A 247 7.28 0.95 4.60
C VAL A 247 8.65 0.25 4.57
N SER A 248 9.04 -0.40 3.46
CA SER A 248 10.35 -1.07 3.32
C SER A 248 11.55 -0.12 3.44
N ARG A 249 11.36 1.17 3.08
CA ARG A 249 12.42 2.18 2.97
C ARG A 249 13.58 1.75 2.04
N SER A 250 13.31 0.84 1.11
CA SER A 250 14.26 0.40 0.09
C SER A 250 14.47 1.45 -1.00
N SER A 251 15.52 1.29 -1.80
CA SER A 251 15.76 2.11 -2.99
C SER A 251 14.85 1.65 -4.12
N THR A 252 13.73 2.34 -4.32
CA THR A 252 12.72 1.98 -5.32
C THR A 252 13.01 2.60 -6.67
N ARG A 253 12.88 1.82 -7.74
CA ARG A 253 12.83 2.26 -9.14
C ARG A 253 11.51 1.82 -9.75
N TRP A 254 10.90 2.72 -10.52
CA TRP A 254 9.63 2.45 -11.19
C TRP A 254 9.88 2.26 -12.69
N TYR A 255 9.18 1.32 -13.32
CA TYR A 255 9.13 1.19 -14.77
C TYR A 255 7.71 1.40 -15.28
N GLU A 256 7.58 1.82 -16.54
CA GLU A 256 6.26 2.08 -17.15
C GLU A 256 5.40 0.83 -17.15
N HIS A 257 4.10 1.02 -16.89
CA HIS A 257 3.17 -0.08 -16.68
C HIS A 257 3.18 -1.08 -17.84
N ASN A 258 3.39 -2.36 -17.51
CA ASN A 258 3.47 -3.50 -18.42
C ASN A 258 4.52 -3.35 -19.56
N ASN A 259 5.49 -2.45 -19.42
CA ASN A 259 6.53 -2.21 -20.42
C ASN A 259 7.83 -2.97 -20.09
N LEU A 260 7.97 -4.16 -20.68
CA LEU A 260 9.11 -5.06 -20.44
C LEU A 260 10.46 -4.49 -20.90
N LYS A 261 10.47 -3.60 -21.90
CA LYS A 261 11.69 -2.91 -22.35
C LYS A 261 12.14 -1.88 -21.30
N ALA A 262 11.20 -1.13 -20.74
CA ALA A 262 11.48 -0.19 -19.65
C ALA A 262 11.92 -0.94 -18.37
N LEU A 263 11.32 -2.10 -18.09
CA LEU A 263 11.77 -3.00 -17.02
C LEU A 263 13.22 -3.40 -17.23
N GLU A 264 13.58 -3.96 -18.39
CA GLU A 264 14.95 -4.40 -18.69
C GLU A 264 15.98 -3.28 -18.54
N GLN A 265 15.68 -2.08 -19.06
CA GLN A 265 16.53 -0.90 -18.91
C GLN A 265 16.72 -0.50 -17.43
N THR A 266 15.65 -0.58 -16.64
CA THR A 266 15.68 -0.26 -15.21
C THR A 266 16.49 -1.28 -14.42
N LEU A 267 16.33 -2.57 -14.71
CA LEU A 267 17.11 -3.66 -14.10
C LEU A 267 18.61 -3.50 -14.38
N ASP A 268 18.97 -3.17 -15.62
CA ASP A 268 20.35 -2.92 -16.01
C ASP A 268 20.95 -1.70 -15.30
N SER A 269 20.18 -0.61 -15.21
CA SER A 269 20.57 0.59 -14.46
C SER A 269 20.85 0.27 -12.99
N VAL A 270 19.95 -0.46 -12.32
CA VAL A 270 20.13 -0.87 -10.91
C VAL A 270 21.35 -1.77 -10.75
N ARG A 271 21.57 -2.72 -11.68
CA ARG A 271 22.75 -3.59 -11.66
C ARG A 271 24.05 -2.78 -11.77
N ARG A 272 24.12 -1.82 -12.68
CA ARG A 272 25.29 -0.92 -12.85
C ARG A 272 25.52 -0.06 -11.62
N GLU A 273 24.46 0.52 -11.05
CA GLU A 273 24.54 1.31 -9.82
C GLU A 273 25.06 0.49 -8.65
N ALA A 274 24.51 -0.71 -8.45
CA ALA A 274 24.92 -1.60 -7.37
C ALA A 274 26.37 -2.07 -7.53
N LYS A 275 26.84 -2.32 -8.76
CA LYS A 275 28.25 -2.62 -9.04
C LYS A 275 29.16 -1.43 -8.73
N ARG A 276 28.76 -0.22 -9.10
CA ARG A 276 29.54 1.02 -8.88
C ARG A 276 29.66 1.37 -7.40
N LYS A 277 28.60 1.20 -6.62
CA LYS A 277 28.62 1.51 -5.18
C LYS A 277 29.72 0.73 -4.45
N GLY A 278 30.05 -0.49 -4.90
CA GLY A 278 31.06 -1.35 -4.29
C GLY A 278 30.63 -1.76 -2.86
N GLY A 279 30.46 -3.04 -2.58
CA GLY A 279 30.09 -3.48 -1.24
C GLY A 279 29.37 -4.81 -1.17
N ARG A 280 28.72 -5.05 -0.03
CA ARG A 280 27.97 -6.29 0.25
C ARG A 280 26.87 -6.50 -0.78
N LEU A 281 26.64 -7.77 -1.12
CA LEU A 281 25.56 -8.17 -2.02
C LEU A 281 24.22 -7.63 -1.50
N THR A 282 23.59 -6.75 -2.29
CA THR A 282 22.29 -6.14 -1.99
C THR A 282 21.17 -7.03 -2.48
N ARG A 283 20.09 -7.16 -1.71
CA ARG A 283 18.89 -7.87 -2.18
C ARG A 283 18.18 -6.99 -3.20
N ARG A 284 17.60 -7.62 -4.22
CA ARG A 284 16.93 -6.93 -5.32
C ARG A 284 15.67 -7.69 -5.68
N PHE A 285 14.56 -6.96 -5.76
CA PHE A 285 13.24 -7.51 -6.00
C PHE A 285 12.60 -6.83 -7.21
N ILE A 286 11.92 -7.62 -8.04
CA ILE A 286 10.90 -7.15 -8.98
C ILE A 286 9.56 -7.35 -8.28
N VAL A 287 8.72 -6.32 -8.28
CA VAL A 287 7.37 -6.39 -7.68
C VAL A 287 6.35 -6.07 -8.76
N THR A 288 5.36 -6.95 -8.93
CA THR A 288 4.32 -6.85 -9.96
C THR A 288 3.07 -7.62 -9.54
N GLU A 289 1.97 -7.41 -10.26
CA GLU A 289 0.71 -8.16 -10.10
C GLU A 289 0.55 -9.15 -11.26
N GLY A 290 -0.20 -10.23 -11.02
CA GLY A 290 -0.58 -11.17 -12.08
C GLY A 290 -1.61 -10.57 -13.03
N ILE A 291 -2.77 -10.22 -12.46
CA ILE A 291 -3.79 -9.37 -13.06
C ILE A 291 -3.83 -8.09 -12.25
N PHE A 292 -3.62 -6.94 -12.90
CA PHE A 292 -3.54 -5.66 -12.21
C PHE A 292 -4.92 -5.18 -11.75
N GLU A 293 -5.07 -4.85 -10.46
CA GLU A 293 -6.32 -4.28 -9.93
C GLU A 293 -6.69 -2.95 -10.60
N ARG A 294 -5.68 -2.21 -11.05
CA ARG A 294 -5.83 -0.89 -11.65
C ARG A 294 -6.70 -0.91 -12.91
N ASP A 295 -6.43 -1.85 -13.82
CA ASP A 295 -6.99 -1.86 -15.18
C ASP A 295 -7.31 -3.25 -15.73
N GLY A 296 -7.09 -4.33 -14.96
CA GLY A 296 -7.35 -5.70 -15.39
C GLY A 296 -6.39 -6.20 -16.47
N ALA A 297 -5.28 -5.51 -16.75
CA ALA A 297 -4.26 -6.01 -17.65
C ALA A 297 -3.56 -7.24 -17.04
N LYS A 298 -3.06 -8.15 -17.88
CA LYS A 298 -2.23 -9.27 -17.43
C LYS A 298 -0.75 -8.98 -17.62
N VAL A 299 0.06 -9.53 -16.73
CA VAL A 299 1.52 -9.49 -16.84
C VAL A 299 2.04 -10.58 -17.78
N ASP A 300 3.15 -10.31 -18.48
CA ASP A 300 3.95 -11.36 -19.13
C ASP A 300 4.94 -11.95 -18.11
N LEU A 301 4.45 -12.89 -17.29
CA LEU A 301 5.24 -13.48 -16.21
C LEU A 301 6.45 -14.25 -16.74
N ALA A 302 6.32 -14.94 -17.88
CA ALA A 302 7.41 -15.71 -18.47
C ALA A 302 8.60 -14.81 -18.81
N LYS A 303 8.35 -13.65 -19.41
CA LYS A 303 9.41 -12.70 -19.72
C LYS A 303 10.00 -12.04 -18.48
N ILE A 304 9.19 -11.74 -17.46
CA ILE A 304 9.70 -11.22 -16.18
C ILE A 304 10.62 -12.23 -15.51
N VAL A 305 10.28 -13.53 -15.51
CA VAL A 305 11.15 -14.59 -14.96
C VAL A 305 12.47 -14.68 -15.71
N GLU A 306 12.44 -14.62 -17.05
CA GLU A 306 13.66 -14.58 -17.86
C GLU A 306 14.56 -13.40 -17.46
N LEU A 307 13.99 -12.20 -17.36
CA LEU A 307 14.71 -10.99 -16.96
C LEU A 307 15.22 -11.07 -15.51
N ALA A 308 14.42 -11.59 -14.59
CA ALA A 308 14.81 -11.79 -13.20
C ALA A 308 16.04 -12.71 -13.09
N LYS A 309 16.04 -13.82 -13.83
CA LYS A 309 17.18 -14.77 -13.90
C LYS A 309 18.43 -14.15 -14.54
N LYS A 310 18.26 -13.36 -15.61
CA LYS A 310 19.34 -12.64 -16.31
C LYS A 310 20.01 -11.59 -15.42
N TYR A 311 19.21 -10.77 -14.73
CA TYR A 311 19.71 -9.65 -13.91
C TYR A 311 19.91 -9.98 -12.42
N LYS A 312 19.58 -11.22 -12.01
CA LYS A 312 19.69 -11.74 -10.62
C LYS A 312 18.79 -11.00 -9.62
N PHE A 313 17.52 -10.87 -9.97
CA PHE A 313 16.47 -10.34 -9.11
C PHE A 313 15.56 -11.48 -8.61
N ARG A 314 14.98 -11.29 -7.42
CA ARG A 314 13.86 -12.11 -6.91
C ARG A 314 12.54 -11.49 -7.36
N ILE A 315 11.48 -12.29 -7.42
CA ILE A 315 10.15 -11.82 -7.81
C ILE A 315 9.22 -11.88 -6.61
N ILE A 316 8.50 -10.78 -6.36
CA ILE A 316 7.31 -10.73 -5.51
C ILE A 316 6.14 -10.54 -6.46
N LEU A 317 5.31 -11.56 -6.60
CA LEU A 317 4.14 -11.57 -7.48
C LEU A 317 2.87 -11.56 -6.63
N ASP A 318 2.01 -10.58 -6.85
CA ASP A 318 0.68 -10.55 -6.25
C ASP A 318 -0.34 -11.20 -7.21
N GLU A 319 -0.87 -12.34 -6.82
CA GLU A 319 -1.85 -13.16 -7.55
C GLU A 319 -3.29 -12.95 -7.02
N SER A 320 -3.56 -11.89 -6.24
CA SER A 320 -4.86 -11.69 -5.57
C SER A 320 -6.07 -11.69 -6.50
N LEU A 321 -5.91 -11.29 -7.75
CA LEU A 321 -6.97 -11.25 -8.78
C LEU A 321 -6.84 -12.35 -9.86
N SER A 322 -5.84 -13.20 -9.75
CA SER A 322 -5.56 -14.27 -10.71
C SER A 322 -5.72 -15.67 -10.11
N ILE A 323 -5.42 -15.86 -8.82
CA ILE A 323 -5.64 -17.14 -8.15
C ILE A 323 -7.14 -17.45 -8.05
N GLY A 324 -7.46 -18.69 -8.43
CA GLY A 324 -8.78 -19.24 -8.61
C GLY A 324 -9.56 -18.67 -9.79
N VAL A 325 -8.90 -17.94 -10.69
CA VAL A 325 -9.55 -17.24 -11.81
C VAL A 325 -8.91 -17.59 -13.14
N VAL A 326 -7.58 -17.47 -13.25
CA VAL A 326 -6.83 -17.72 -14.48
C VAL A 326 -5.99 -18.99 -14.37
N GLY A 327 -5.63 -19.55 -15.53
CA GLY A 327 -5.00 -20.87 -15.62
C GLY A 327 -6.04 -21.99 -15.67
N LYS A 328 -5.67 -23.15 -16.24
CA LYS A 328 -6.60 -24.25 -16.51
C LYS A 328 -7.32 -24.73 -15.24
N THR A 329 -6.61 -24.78 -14.13
CA THR A 329 -7.12 -25.20 -12.81
C THR A 329 -7.25 -24.05 -11.81
N GLY A 330 -7.02 -22.80 -12.25
CA GLY A 330 -7.12 -21.63 -11.39
C GLY A 330 -5.88 -21.36 -10.54
N ARG A 331 -4.70 -21.92 -10.86
CA ARG A 331 -3.48 -21.68 -10.07
C ARG A 331 -2.87 -20.29 -10.26
N GLY A 332 -3.45 -19.47 -11.13
CA GLY A 332 -2.99 -18.10 -11.40
C GLY A 332 -2.06 -18.00 -12.59
N MET A 333 -1.26 -16.94 -12.63
CA MET A 333 -0.42 -16.59 -13.76
C MET A 333 0.73 -17.57 -13.98
N THR A 334 1.23 -18.20 -12.93
CA THR A 334 2.23 -19.28 -13.04
C THR A 334 1.75 -20.40 -13.96
N GLU A 335 0.53 -20.90 -13.77
CA GLU A 335 -0.08 -21.92 -14.64
C GLU A 335 -0.39 -21.38 -16.03
N LEU A 336 -0.98 -20.17 -16.11
CA LEU A 336 -1.36 -19.58 -17.40
C LEU A 336 -0.16 -19.36 -18.33
N CYS A 337 0.97 -18.91 -17.78
CA CYS A 337 2.19 -18.63 -18.55
C CYS A 337 3.13 -19.84 -18.66
N GLY A 338 2.77 -21.01 -18.12
CA GLY A 338 3.65 -22.19 -18.12
C GLY A 338 4.94 -22.00 -17.32
N VAL A 339 4.90 -21.15 -16.28
CA VAL A 339 6.03 -20.84 -15.41
C VAL A 339 5.92 -21.70 -14.14
N PRO A 340 6.95 -22.48 -13.77
CA PRO A 340 6.97 -23.19 -12.50
C PRO A 340 6.84 -22.20 -11.33
N ALA A 341 5.98 -22.49 -10.35
CA ALA A 341 5.81 -21.63 -9.18
C ALA A 341 7.13 -21.38 -8.42
N SER A 342 8.07 -22.35 -8.46
CA SER A 342 9.41 -22.23 -7.87
C SER A 342 10.32 -21.18 -8.53
N ASP A 343 10.01 -20.74 -9.75
CA ASP A 343 10.73 -19.63 -10.40
C ASP A 343 10.28 -18.25 -9.89
N VAL A 344 9.17 -18.18 -9.16
CA VAL A 344 8.68 -16.98 -8.47
C VAL A 344 9.04 -17.09 -7.00
N SER A 345 9.86 -16.16 -6.49
CA SER A 345 10.43 -16.29 -5.14
C SER A 345 9.38 -16.17 -4.04
N ILE A 346 8.41 -15.27 -4.23
CA ILE A 346 7.36 -14.94 -3.25
C ILE A 346 6.07 -14.72 -4.03
N ILE A 347 5.06 -15.53 -3.77
CA ILE A 347 3.71 -15.41 -4.33
C ILE A 347 2.77 -14.96 -3.23
N VAL A 348 2.12 -13.81 -3.41
CA VAL A 348 1.14 -13.25 -2.47
C VAL A 348 -0.25 -13.38 -3.07
N GLY A 349 -1.28 -13.58 -2.27
CA GLY A 349 -2.65 -13.56 -2.77
C GLY A 349 -3.68 -13.28 -1.68
N SER A 350 -4.90 -12.95 -2.11
CA SER A 350 -6.04 -12.66 -1.25
C SER A 350 -6.92 -13.90 -1.06
N LEU A 351 -7.35 -14.15 0.17
CA LEU A 351 -8.39 -15.15 0.47
C LEU A 351 -9.81 -14.55 0.35
N ALA A 352 -9.91 -13.22 0.28
CA ALA A 352 -11.18 -12.49 0.31
C ALA A 352 -11.91 -12.41 -1.03
N ASN A 353 -11.22 -12.73 -2.13
CA ASN A 353 -11.78 -12.67 -3.47
C ASN A 353 -12.41 -14.04 -3.82
N THR A 354 -11.74 -14.82 -4.65
CA THR A 354 -12.24 -16.10 -5.16
C THR A 354 -12.55 -17.13 -4.09
N LEU A 355 -11.79 -17.17 -2.99
CA LEU A 355 -11.96 -18.16 -1.93
C LEU A 355 -13.05 -17.77 -0.91
N GLY A 356 -13.71 -16.62 -1.09
CA GLY A 356 -14.91 -16.24 -0.34
C GLY A 356 -14.73 -16.12 1.17
N SER A 357 -13.51 -15.85 1.63
CA SER A 357 -13.16 -15.76 3.05
C SER A 357 -12.66 -14.34 3.40
N ALA A 358 -11.71 -14.20 4.32
CA ALA A 358 -10.96 -12.97 4.55
C ALA A 358 -9.48 -13.28 4.74
N GLY A 359 -8.65 -12.23 4.68
CA GLY A 359 -7.21 -12.36 4.83
C GLY A 359 -6.48 -12.55 3.51
N GLY A 360 -5.24 -12.99 3.62
CA GLY A 360 -4.35 -13.23 2.49
C GLY A 360 -3.37 -14.35 2.81
N PHE A 361 -2.55 -14.71 1.85
CA PHE A 361 -1.48 -15.69 2.03
C PHE A 361 -0.22 -15.26 1.31
N CYS A 362 0.88 -15.89 1.70
CA CYS A 362 2.15 -15.82 1.01
C CYS A 362 2.70 -17.24 0.86
N ALA A 363 3.07 -17.62 -0.36
CA ALA A 363 3.54 -18.94 -0.74
C ALA A 363 4.95 -18.84 -1.35
N GLY A 364 5.79 -19.83 -1.08
CA GLY A 364 7.18 -19.84 -1.55
C GLY A 364 7.96 -21.03 -1.00
N SER A 365 9.28 -20.86 -0.84
CA SER A 365 10.10 -21.87 -0.17
C SER A 365 9.84 -21.88 1.35
N LYS A 366 10.23 -22.97 2.01
CA LYS A 366 10.16 -23.07 3.49
C LYS A 366 10.91 -21.92 4.17
N ASP A 367 12.06 -21.52 3.62
CA ASP A 367 12.85 -20.41 4.13
C ASP A 367 12.11 -19.06 4.04
N VAL A 368 11.40 -18.84 2.93
CA VAL A 368 10.57 -17.64 2.71
C VAL A 368 9.44 -17.61 3.74
N VAL A 369 8.75 -18.73 3.95
CA VAL A 369 7.66 -18.80 4.94
C VAL A 369 8.18 -18.64 6.36
N PHE A 370 9.23 -19.37 6.74
CA PHE A 370 9.80 -19.31 8.09
C PHE A 370 10.30 -17.90 8.44
N HIS A 371 10.97 -17.22 7.50
CA HIS A 371 11.41 -15.85 7.69
C HIS A 371 10.25 -14.87 7.97
N GLN A 372 9.09 -15.09 7.34
CA GLN A 372 7.90 -14.26 7.55
C GLN A 372 7.23 -14.50 8.90
N ARG A 373 7.27 -15.74 9.44
CA ARG A 373 6.69 -16.04 10.76
C ARG A 373 7.30 -15.19 11.88
N ILE A 374 8.54 -14.73 11.72
CA ILE A 374 9.25 -13.89 12.70
C ILE A 374 9.41 -12.42 12.28
N ASN A 375 9.35 -12.09 10.98
CA ASN A 375 9.58 -10.73 10.48
C ASN A 375 8.35 -10.06 9.85
N GLY A 376 7.28 -10.79 9.60
CA GLY A 376 6.03 -10.28 9.03
C GLY A 376 5.25 -9.50 10.07
N THR A 377 5.31 -8.18 10.02
CA THR A 377 4.63 -7.28 10.98
C THR A 377 3.14 -7.59 11.18
N ALA A 378 2.39 -7.80 10.10
CA ALA A 378 0.97 -8.12 10.17
C ALA A 378 0.70 -9.55 10.66
N PHE A 379 1.68 -10.45 10.53
CA PHE A 379 1.57 -11.81 11.07
C PHE A 379 1.94 -11.86 12.56
N VAL A 380 2.99 -11.16 12.97
CA VAL A 380 3.52 -11.21 14.34
C VAL A 380 2.65 -10.39 15.31
N PHE A 381 2.14 -9.24 14.88
CA PHE A 381 1.48 -8.26 15.77
C PHE A 381 -0.03 -8.10 15.53
N SER A 382 -0.64 -8.89 14.64
CA SER A 382 -2.10 -8.90 14.45
C SER A 382 -2.69 -10.23 14.88
N ALA A 383 -3.96 -10.22 15.31
CA ALA A 383 -4.68 -11.44 15.65
C ALA A 383 -4.74 -12.40 14.45
N ALA A 384 -4.70 -13.70 14.73
CA ALA A 384 -4.81 -14.74 13.71
C ALA A 384 -6.17 -14.68 12.99
N LEU A 385 -6.22 -15.25 11.78
CA LEU A 385 -7.47 -15.38 11.04
C LEU A 385 -8.48 -16.19 11.89
N PRO A 386 -9.75 -15.79 11.99
CA PRO A 386 -10.77 -16.63 12.62
C PRO A 386 -10.85 -18.03 12.02
N ALA A 387 -10.99 -19.05 12.88
CA ALA A 387 -11.06 -20.46 12.48
C ALA A 387 -12.11 -20.72 11.38
N LEU A 388 -13.29 -20.12 11.54
CA LEU A 388 -14.39 -20.26 10.58
C LEU A 388 -14.02 -19.76 9.17
N LEU A 389 -13.18 -18.72 9.09
CA LEU A 389 -12.72 -18.15 7.82
C LEU A 389 -11.61 -19.01 7.20
N ALA A 390 -10.72 -19.58 8.02
CA ALA A 390 -9.73 -20.53 7.54
C ALA A 390 -10.40 -21.80 6.95
N VAL A 391 -11.39 -22.36 7.65
CA VAL A 391 -12.15 -23.52 7.16
C VAL A 391 -13.00 -23.17 5.94
N ALA A 392 -13.60 -21.98 5.89
CA ALA A 392 -14.34 -21.53 4.72
C ALA A 392 -13.43 -21.45 3.48
N ALA A 393 -12.24 -20.86 3.60
CA ALA A 393 -11.26 -20.78 2.52
C ALA A 393 -10.75 -22.17 2.08
N SER A 394 -10.48 -23.06 3.04
CA SER A 394 -10.09 -24.45 2.77
C SER A 394 -11.17 -25.21 1.99
N THR A 395 -12.43 -25.07 2.42
CA THR A 395 -13.57 -25.71 1.74
C THR A 395 -13.79 -25.14 0.34
N ALA A 396 -13.68 -23.82 0.18
CA ALA A 396 -13.73 -23.14 -1.11
C ALA A 396 -12.64 -23.64 -2.06
N LEU A 397 -11.40 -23.76 -1.56
CA LEU A 397 -10.26 -24.24 -2.33
C LEU A 397 -10.47 -25.68 -2.82
N ARG A 398 -10.93 -26.57 -1.94
CA ARG A 398 -11.27 -27.96 -2.32
C ARG A 398 -12.37 -28.01 -3.37
N ARG A 399 -13.40 -27.17 -3.25
CA ARG A 399 -14.49 -27.09 -4.22
C ARG A 399 -14.00 -26.61 -5.58
N LEU A 400 -13.16 -25.58 -5.60
CA LEU A 400 -12.54 -25.07 -6.82
C LEU A 400 -11.71 -26.15 -7.54
N ILE A 401 -10.93 -26.94 -6.79
CA ILE A 401 -10.15 -28.07 -7.34
C ILE A 401 -11.07 -29.17 -7.88
N ALA A 402 -12.16 -29.48 -7.17
CA ALA A 402 -13.10 -30.53 -7.55
C ALA A 402 -13.96 -30.17 -8.79
N ASP A 403 -14.24 -28.88 -9.00
CA ASP A 403 -15.13 -28.39 -10.05
C ASP A 403 -14.47 -27.28 -10.90
N PRO A 404 -13.57 -27.63 -11.83
CA PRO A 404 -12.90 -26.65 -12.69
C PRO A 404 -13.83 -25.99 -13.70
N THR A 405 -15.04 -26.53 -13.91
CA THR A 405 -16.01 -26.03 -14.92
C THR A 405 -16.45 -24.60 -14.61
N LEU A 406 -16.39 -24.20 -13.33
CA LEU A 406 -16.62 -22.83 -12.88
C LEU A 406 -15.75 -21.80 -13.63
N LEU A 407 -14.51 -22.17 -13.95
CA LEU A 407 -13.58 -21.28 -14.66
C LEU A 407 -13.93 -21.14 -16.14
N ASP A 408 -14.46 -22.19 -16.76
CA ASP A 408 -14.90 -22.14 -18.15
C ASP A 408 -16.17 -21.28 -18.29
N VAL A 409 -17.11 -21.41 -17.35
CA VAL A 409 -18.29 -20.54 -17.26
C VAL A 409 -17.87 -19.07 -17.08
N LEU A 410 -16.93 -18.79 -16.18
CA LEU A 410 -16.42 -17.44 -15.95
C LEU A 410 -15.76 -16.85 -17.21
N ARG A 411 -14.95 -17.64 -17.94
CA ARG A 411 -14.34 -17.21 -19.22
C ARG A 411 -15.39 -16.89 -20.26
N GLU A 412 -16.43 -17.72 -20.37
CA GLU A 412 -17.51 -17.51 -21.32
C GLU A 412 -18.30 -16.23 -20.98
N HIS A 413 -18.59 -15.99 -19.70
CA HIS A 413 -19.21 -14.73 -19.26
C HIS A 413 -18.35 -13.52 -19.63
N THR A 414 -17.03 -13.58 -19.41
CA THR A 414 -16.09 -12.53 -19.82
C THR A 414 -16.14 -12.30 -21.33
N ARG A 415 -16.14 -13.36 -22.12
CA ARG A 415 -16.23 -13.29 -23.58
C ARG A 415 -17.53 -12.62 -24.03
N VAL A 416 -18.67 -13.00 -23.46
CA VAL A 416 -19.99 -12.43 -23.79
C VAL A 416 -20.06 -10.94 -23.45
N LEU A 417 -19.67 -10.56 -22.22
CA LEU A 417 -19.65 -9.15 -21.82
C LEU A 417 -18.77 -8.32 -22.75
N ARG A 418 -17.54 -8.79 -23.00
CA ARG A 418 -16.59 -8.09 -23.88
C ARG A 418 -17.10 -7.97 -25.31
N HIS A 419 -17.69 -9.04 -25.85
CA HIS A 419 -18.24 -9.02 -27.20
C HIS A 419 -19.25 -7.87 -27.37
N THR A 420 -20.13 -7.60 -26.41
CA THR A 420 -21.05 -6.46 -26.51
C THR A 420 -20.34 -5.11 -26.36
N LEU A 421 -19.41 -4.98 -25.41
CA LEU A 421 -18.79 -3.70 -25.07
C LEU A 421 -17.67 -3.26 -26.03
N ASP A 422 -16.99 -4.20 -26.69
CA ASP A 422 -15.90 -3.91 -27.65
C ASP A 422 -16.41 -3.16 -28.89
N HIS A 423 -17.70 -3.25 -29.22
CA HIS A 423 -18.34 -2.53 -30.34
C HIS A 423 -18.82 -1.11 -29.95
N VAL A 424 -18.62 -0.68 -28.70
CA VAL A 424 -19.05 0.64 -28.24
C VAL A 424 -17.94 1.66 -28.52
N GLU A 425 -18.14 2.49 -29.55
CA GLU A 425 -17.13 3.45 -30.02
C GLU A 425 -16.56 4.36 -28.92
N SER A 426 -17.40 4.75 -27.96
CA SER A 426 -17.04 5.68 -26.89
C SER A 426 -16.27 5.04 -25.73
N LEU A 427 -16.09 3.72 -25.70
CA LEU A 427 -15.41 3.00 -24.63
C LEU A 427 -14.04 2.50 -25.05
N TYR A 428 -13.10 2.52 -24.11
CA TYR A 428 -11.81 1.85 -24.19
C TYR A 428 -11.71 0.82 -23.05
N ILE A 429 -11.30 -0.41 -23.39
CA ILE A 429 -11.18 -1.53 -22.44
C ILE A 429 -9.70 -1.90 -22.31
N PRO A 430 -8.99 -1.42 -21.27
CA PRO A 430 -7.58 -1.76 -21.06
C PRO A 430 -7.35 -3.20 -20.59
N SER A 431 -8.37 -3.85 -20.01
CA SER A 431 -8.23 -5.17 -19.41
C SER A 431 -7.87 -6.24 -20.45
N ASP A 432 -7.18 -7.28 -20.02
CA ASP A 432 -6.90 -8.43 -20.88
C ASP A 432 -8.17 -9.28 -21.10
N PRO A 433 -8.39 -9.89 -22.28
CA PRO A 433 -9.55 -10.74 -22.53
C PRO A 433 -9.73 -11.91 -21.56
N ILE A 434 -8.65 -12.36 -20.90
CA ILE A 434 -8.73 -13.44 -19.92
C ILE A 434 -9.17 -12.97 -18.52
N SER A 435 -9.09 -11.67 -18.25
CA SER A 435 -9.43 -11.12 -16.94
C SER A 435 -10.95 -11.04 -16.77
N PRO A 436 -11.56 -11.67 -15.74
CA PRO A 436 -12.97 -11.44 -15.41
C PRO A 436 -13.20 -10.09 -14.71
N LEU A 437 -12.11 -9.38 -14.40
CA LEU A 437 -12.15 -8.01 -13.95
C LEU A 437 -11.97 -7.10 -15.17
N VAL A 438 -13.10 -6.62 -15.70
CA VAL A 438 -13.16 -5.78 -16.89
C VAL A 438 -13.27 -4.32 -16.46
N HIS A 439 -12.35 -3.51 -16.96
CA HIS A 439 -12.35 -2.06 -16.77
C HIS A 439 -12.84 -1.40 -18.05
N ILE A 440 -13.74 -0.44 -17.91
CA ILE A 440 -14.16 0.42 -19.01
C ILE A 440 -13.74 1.87 -18.72
N GLN A 441 -13.16 2.52 -19.72
CA GLN A 441 -12.74 3.92 -19.70
C GLN A 441 -13.45 4.64 -20.84
N ILE A 442 -13.65 5.95 -20.70
CA ILE A 442 -14.11 6.77 -21.83
C ILE A 442 -12.95 6.86 -22.83
N ARG A 443 -13.18 6.50 -24.10
CA ARG A 443 -12.14 6.49 -25.14
C ARG A 443 -11.62 7.91 -25.40
N SER A 444 -10.30 8.08 -25.41
CA SER A 444 -9.66 9.32 -25.88
C SER A 444 -9.51 9.28 -27.40
N ARG A 445 -9.42 10.46 -28.05
CA ARG A 445 -9.14 10.55 -29.50
C ARG A 445 -7.84 9.84 -29.93
N HIS A 446 -6.90 9.68 -29.00
CA HIS A 446 -5.61 9.04 -29.25
C HIS A 446 -5.65 7.51 -29.17
N GLU A 447 -6.83 6.93 -28.91
CA GLU A 447 -7.02 5.49 -28.74
C GLU A 447 -7.86 4.90 -29.87
N ARG A 448 -7.23 4.05 -30.70
CA ARG A 448 -7.88 3.39 -31.84
C ARG A 448 -9.01 2.46 -31.39
N HIS A 449 -10.17 2.55 -32.03
CA HIS A 449 -11.22 1.54 -31.88
C HIS A 449 -10.78 0.20 -32.48
N PRO A 450 -11.06 -0.95 -31.84
CA PRO A 450 -10.71 -2.26 -32.39
C PRO A 450 -11.08 -2.43 -33.87
N ASP A 451 -12.28 -1.98 -34.25
CA ASP A 451 -12.81 -2.07 -35.62
C ASP A 451 -12.28 -0.99 -36.58
N THR A 452 -11.60 0.07 -36.10
CA THR A 452 -11.02 1.09 -36.99
C THR A 452 -9.70 0.58 -37.58
N PRO A 453 -9.53 0.49 -38.91
CA PRO A 453 -8.26 0.07 -39.50
C PRO A 453 -7.07 0.91 -39.03
N VAL A 454 -5.93 0.26 -38.76
CA VAL A 454 -4.72 0.92 -38.21
C VAL A 454 -4.27 2.08 -39.11
N GLU A 455 -4.21 1.84 -40.42
CA GLU A 455 -3.80 2.83 -41.42
C GLU A 455 -4.70 4.07 -41.42
N TYR A 456 -6.01 3.87 -41.26
CA TYR A 456 -6.98 4.98 -41.19
C TYR A 456 -6.76 5.81 -39.93
N PHE A 457 -6.62 5.15 -38.78
CA PHE A 457 -6.39 5.82 -37.51
C PHE A 457 -5.07 6.59 -37.48
N GLU A 458 -3.98 6.00 -37.99
CA GLU A 458 -2.67 6.65 -38.07
C GLU A 458 -2.69 7.84 -39.04
N LYS A 459 -3.42 7.74 -40.16
CA LYS A 459 -3.57 8.86 -41.10
C LYS A 459 -4.30 10.04 -40.48
N THR A 460 -5.42 9.79 -39.78
CA THR A 460 -6.17 10.83 -39.06
C THR A 460 -5.33 11.46 -37.95
N ARG A 461 -4.62 10.63 -37.16
CA ARG A 461 -3.71 11.10 -36.12
C ARG A 461 -2.58 11.98 -36.66
N SER A 462 -1.99 11.59 -37.80
CA SER A 462 -0.90 12.32 -38.45
C SER A 462 -1.35 13.63 -39.07
N GLN A 463 -2.59 13.70 -39.57
CA GLN A 463 -3.19 14.93 -40.10
C GLN A 463 -3.44 15.97 -39.00
N ASP A 464 -3.90 15.53 -37.81
CA ASP A 464 -4.10 16.43 -36.66
C ASP A 464 -2.78 16.96 -36.06
N THR A 465 -1.68 16.21 -36.21
CA THR A 465 -0.37 16.67 -35.73
C THR A 465 0.21 17.82 -36.59
N LEU A 466 -0.26 17.97 -37.83
CA LEU A 466 0.14 19.05 -38.75
C LEU A 466 -0.61 20.37 -38.48
N THR A 467 -1.68 20.36 -37.69
CA THR A 467 -2.50 21.55 -37.37
C THR A 467 -2.19 22.20 -36.02
N VAL A 468 -1.27 21.66 -35.23
CA VAL A 468 -0.81 22.30 -33.99
C VAL A 468 0.33 23.27 -34.35
N PRO A 469 0.15 24.61 -34.25
CA PRO A 469 1.27 25.53 -34.42
C PRO A 469 2.29 25.23 -33.32
N THR A 470 3.51 24.89 -33.74
CA THR A 470 4.66 24.72 -32.85
C THR A 470 4.93 26.03 -32.12
N VAL A 471 4.38 26.18 -30.91
CA VAL A 471 4.87 27.16 -29.96
C VAL A 471 6.22 26.63 -29.47
N PRO A 472 7.33 27.37 -29.66
CA PRO A 472 8.63 26.93 -29.16
C PRO A 472 8.54 26.77 -27.65
N MET A 473 8.87 25.56 -27.17
CA MET A 473 9.04 25.27 -25.75
C MET A 473 10.04 26.27 -25.15
N PRO A 474 9.69 27.04 -24.11
CA PRO A 474 10.70 27.75 -23.36
C PRO A 474 11.64 26.72 -22.72
N ALA A 475 12.94 26.98 -22.80
CA ALA A 475 13.97 26.14 -22.20
C ALA A 475 13.62 25.83 -20.74
N PRO A 476 13.94 24.62 -20.23
CA PRO A 476 13.65 24.25 -18.86
C PRO A 476 14.32 25.26 -17.92
N ALA A 477 13.49 26.03 -17.20
CA ALA A 477 13.98 26.88 -16.13
C ALA A 477 14.60 25.96 -15.08
N VAL A 478 15.92 26.04 -14.94
CA VAL A 478 16.66 25.45 -13.82
C VAL A 478 16.06 26.04 -12.54
N PRO A 479 15.47 25.23 -11.64
CA PRO A 479 14.99 25.77 -10.38
C PRO A 479 16.19 26.38 -9.62
N PRO A 480 16.07 27.60 -9.06
CA PRO A 480 17.14 28.13 -8.23
C PRO A 480 17.37 27.16 -7.06
N ALA A 481 18.65 26.89 -6.78
CA ALA A 481 19.04 26.05 -5.66
C ALA A 481 18.41 26.58 -4.36
N PRO A 482 17.86 25.71 -3.50
CA PRO A 482 17.32 26.16 -2.22
C PRO A 482 18.45 26.79 -1.39
N PRO A 483 18.24 27.95 -0.75
CA PRO A 483 19.21 28.48 0.19
C PRO A 483 19.38 27.48 1.33
N ALA A 484 20.63 27.21 1.69
CA ALA A 484 20.99 26.35 2.82
C ALA A 484 20.40 26.93 4.11
N ALA A 485 19.26 26.40 4.55
CA ALA A 485 18.64 26.75 5.81
C ALA A 485 18.68 25.55 6.77
N VAL A 486 19.50 25.74 7.80
CA VAL A 486 19.66 24.93 9.00
C VAL A 486 18.29 24.51 9.55
N ALA A 487 18.09 23.20 9.70
CA ALA A 487 16.91 22.64 10.33
C ALA A 487 16.78 23.12 11.78
N ARG A 488 15.77 23.96 12.05
CA ARG A 488 15.18 24.10 13.38
C ARG A 488 13.69 23.75 13.26
N LEU A 489 13.32 22.63 13.87
CA LEU A 489 11.93 22.29 14.14
C LEU A 489 11.28 23.39 15.00
N ARG A 490 10.23 24.04 14.48
CA ARG A 490 9.20 24.70 15.29
C ARG A 490 7.84 24.37 14.69
N ALA A 491 6.94 23.91 15.57
CA ALA A 491 5.52 23.68 15.31
C ALA A 491 4.82 24.99 14.87
N PRO A 492 3.69 24.93 14.13
CA PRO A 492 3.03 26.12 13.64
C PRO A 492 2.26 26.81 14.77
N LEU A 493 2.56 28.09 14.98
CA LEU A 493 1.76 29.02 15.78
C LEU A 493 0.80 29.77 14.85
N SER A 494 -0.49 29.69 15.18
CA SER A 494 -1.57 30.67 14.97
C SER A 494 -1.38 31.73 13.87
N VAL A 495 -2.21 31.63 12.83
CA VAL A 495 -2.39 32.67 11.82
C VAL A 495 -3.18 33.83 12.43
N ARG A 496 -2.51 34.96 12.70
CA ARG A 496 -3.17 36.26 12.88
C ARG A 496 -3.56 36.81 11.51
N THR A 497 -4.85 37.10 11.36
CA THR A 497 -5.42 37.87 10.26
C THR A 497 -4.85 39.29 10.27
N ALA A 498 -4.17 39.66 9.18
CA ALA A 498 -3.81 41.04 8.88
C ALA A 498 -4.35 41.37 7.49
N SER A 499 -5.38 42.20 7.48
CA SER A 499 -5.95 42.85 6.32
C SER A 499 -4.96 43.87 5.75
N HIS A 500 -4.31 43.54 4.64
CA HIS A 500 -3.77 44.57 3.76
C HIS A 500 -4.06 44.23 2.30
N GLY A 501 -4.90 45.07 1.70
CA GLY A 501 -5.14 45.10 0.28
C GLY A 501 -3.86 45.47 -0.46
N THR A 502 -3.48 44.66 -1.42
CA THR A 502 -2.63 45.08 -2.53
C THR A 502 -3.15 44.35 -3.76
N THR A 503 -3.78 45.12 -4.63
CA THR A 503 -4.26 44.73 -5.96
C THR A 503 -3.07 44.29 -6.82
N GLY A 504 -2.75 43.00 -6.78
CA GLY A 504 -1.91 42.33 -7.76
C GLY A 504 -2.81 41.54 -8.70
N GLN A 505 -3.05 42.05 -9.90
CA GLN A 505 -3.72 41.32 -10.98
C GLN A 505 -2.92 40.03 -11.25
N THR A 506 -3.44 38.89 -10.82
CA THR A 506 -3.04 37.60 -11.36
C THR A 506 -3.49 37.57 -12.81
N LYS A 507 -2.54 37.67 -13.74
CA LYS A 507 -2.79 37.36 -15.15
C LYS A 507 -3.37 35.94 -15.20
N ALA A 508 -4.67 35.87 -15.48
CA ALA A 508 -5.32 34.61 -15.81
C ALA A 508 -4.50 33.94 -16.91
N MET A 509 -4.09 32.70 -16.67
CA MET A 509 -3.60 31.83 -17.73
C MET A 509 -4.66 31.85 -18.83
N PRO A 510 -4.30 32.08 -20.11
CA PRO A 510 -5.28 31.99 -21.17
C PRO A 510 -5.87 30.58 -21.15
N PRO A 511 -7.20 30.42 -21.33
CA PRO A 511 -7.79 29.10 -21.39
C PRO A 511 -7.10 28.33 -22.51
N VAL A 512 -6.50 27.19 -22.16
CA VAL A 512 -6.13 26.18 -23.15
C VAL A 512 -7.39 25.92 -23.96
N PRO A 513 -7.35 25.97 -25.30
CA PRO A 513 -8.53 25.68 -26.11
C PRO A 513 -9.09 24.32 -25.68
N ALA A 514 -10.34 24.31 -25.22
CA ALA A 514 -11.02 23.07 -24.89
C ALA A 514 -11.24 22.31 -26.20
N ASP A 515 -10.29 21.43 -26.53
CA ASP A 515 -10.50 20.38 -27.50
C ASP A 515 -11.72 19.58 -27.04
N THR A 516 -12.82 19.69 -27.78
CA THR A 516 -14.15 19.17 -27.43
C THR A 516 -14.22 17.64 -27.25
N HIS A 517 -13.14 16.92 -27.58
CA HIS A 517 -13.08 15.45 -27.52
C HIS A 517 -12.33 14.88 -26.30
N ASP A 518 -11.26 15.51 -25.79
CA ASP A 518 -10.49 14.94 -24.67
C ASP A 518 -10.97 15.53 -23.33
N LEU A 519 -11.62 14.69 -22.52
CA LEU A 519 -12.19 15.06 -21.23
C LEU A 519 -11.11 15.18 -20.15
N GLY A 520 -11.18 16.22 -19.32
CA GLY A 520 -10.39 16.32 -18.10
C GLY A 520 -10.74 15.20 -17.09
N PRO A 521 -9.84 14.82 -16.16
CA PRO A 521 -10.08 13.72 -15.21
C PRO A 521 -11.35 13.89 -14.37
N GLY A 522 -11.67 15.12 -13.94
CA GLY A 522 -12.89 15.41 -13.16
C GLY A 522 -14.17 15.15 -13.96
N GLU A 523 -14.21 15.58 -15.22
CA GLU A 523 -15.37 15.35 -16.08
C GLU A 523 -15.53 13.87 -16.45
N GLN A 524 -14.41 13.15 -16.66
CA GLN A 524 -14.45 11.69 -16.83
C GLN A 524 -15.04 11.01 -15.60
N LEU A 525 -14.64 11.42 -14.39
CA LEU A 525 -15.18 10.85 -13.14
C LEU A 525 -16.68 11.06 -13.03
N ARG A 526 -17.15 12.29 -13.29
CA ARG A 526 -18.57 12.65 -13.28
C ARG A 526 -19.37 11.81 -14.28
N LEU A 527 -18.94 11.72 -15.54
CA LEU A 527 -19.65 10.96 -16.57
C LEU A 527 -19.68 9.46 -16.26
N LEU A 528 -18.58 8.90 -15.74
CA LEU A 528 -18.55 7.50 -15.31
C LEU A 528 -19.48 7.26 -14.11
N GLN A 529 -19.62 8.21 -13.18
CA GLN A 529 -20.58 8.09 -12.09
C GLN A 529 -22.03 8.08 -12.62
N LEU A 530 -22.37 8.98 -13.54
CA LEU A 530 -23.69 8.99 -14.19
C LEU A 530 -24.00 7.67 -14.92
N ILE A 531 -23.00 7.03 -15.53
CA ILE A 531 -23.16 5.71 -16.16
C ILE A 531 -23.45 4.63 -15.11
N VAL A 532 -22.78 4.67 -13.96
CA VAL A 532 -23.03 3.75 -12.83
C VAL A 532 -24.45 3.94 -12.30
N ASP A 533 -24.88 5.18 -12.10
CA ASP A 533 -26.20 5.50 -11.57
C ASP A 533 -27.31 5.09 -12.56
N GLU A 534 -27.13 5.35 -13.85
CA GLU A 534 -28.06 4.96 -14.91
C GLU A 534 -28.16 3.43 -15.03
N ALA A 535 -27.04 2.71 -14.97
CA ALA A 535 -27.06 1.24 -14.98
C ALA A 535 -27.81 0.67 -13.77
N LEU A 536 -27.69 1.31 -12.61
CA LEU A 536 -28.38 0.90 -11.39
C LEU A 536 -29.88 1.21 -11.46
N VAL A 537 -30.26 2.43 -11.80
CA VAL A 537 -31.67 2.88 -11.81
C VAL A 537 -32.43 2.33 -13.01
N GLY A 538 -31.86 2.42 -14.20
CA GLY A 538 -32.51 2.02 -15.45
C GLY A 538 -32.47 0.53 -15.73
N GLY A 539 -31.42 -0.16 -15.28
CA GLY A 539 -31.19 -1.57 -15.62
C GLY A 539 -30.99 -2.53 -14.44
N ARG A 540 -31.04 -2.03 -13.19
CA ARG A 540 -30.82 -2.83 -11.97
C ARG A 540 -29.50 -3.60 -11.98
N VAL A 541 -28.46 -3.01 -12.57
CA VAL A 541 -27.09 -3.56 -12.58
C VAL A 541 -26.21 -2.71 -11.66
N LEU A 542 -25.70 -3.34 -10.61
CA LEU A 542 -24.79 -2.71 -9.66
C LEU A 542 -23.36 -2.75 -10.21
N LEU A 543 -22.84 -1.56 -10.51
CA LEU A 543 -21.47 -1.31 -10.97
C LEU A 543 -20.72 -0.48 -9.93
N VAL A 544 -19.39 -0.45 -10.04
CA VAL A 544 -18.57 0.41 -9.18
C VAL A 544 -17.49 1.11 -9.99
N ARG A 545 -17.35 2.41 -9.74
CA ARG A 545 -16.24 3.20 -10.28
C ARG A 545 -14.97 2.86 -9.50
N ASN A 546 -13.82 2.81 -10.16
CA ASN A 546 -12.58 2.56 -9.44
C ASN A 546 -12.25 3.76 -8.54
N LYS A 547 -12.26 3.53 -7.22
CA LYS A 547 -12.05 4.58 -6.22
C LYS A 547 -10.58 4.99 -6.20
N ARG A 548 -10.32 6.22 -5.76
CA ARG A 548 -8.97 6.80 -5.73
C ARG A 548 -8.77 7.51 -4.42
N LEU A 549 -7.69 7.18 -3.72
CA LEU A 549 -7.25 7.99 -2.59
C LEU A 549 -6.50 9.24 -3.08
N ALA A 550 -7.05 10.41 -2.80
CA ALA A 550 -6.36 11.68 -2.98
C ALA A 550 -5.33 11.90 -1.85
N SER A 551 -4.18 12.48 -2.18
CA SER A 551 -3.18 12.88 -1.20
C SER A 551 -3.69 14.05 -0.38
N VAL A 552 -3.69 13.87 0.95
CA VAL A 552 -4.04 14.92 1.93
C VAL A 552 -3.13 16.15 1.80
N ALA A 553 -1.89 15.98 1.33
CA ALA A 553 -0.91 17.07 1.34
C ALA A 553 -0.94 17.96 0.08
N PHE A 554 -1.41 17.48 -1.07
CA PHE A 554 -1.28 18.19 -2.36
C PHE A 554 -2.35 17.87 -3.41
N GLY A 555 -3.44 17.17 -3.06
CA GLY A 555 -4.50 16.82 -4.02
C GLY A 555 -4.06 15.86 -5.15
N SER A 556 -2.84 15.30 -5.09
CA SER A 556 -2.36 14.31 -6.06
C SER A 556 -2.87 12.91 -5.73
N VAL A 557 -3.32 12.14 -6.73
CA VAL A 557 -3.78 10.75 -6.52
C VAL A 557 -2.62 9.84 -6.09
N VAL A 558 -2.80 9.11 -4.99
CA VAL A 558 -1.76 8.21 -4.43
C VAL A 558 -2.01 6.76 -4.83
N ASP A 559 -3.27 6.36 -5.02
CA ASP A 559 -3.71 4.95 -5.06
C ASP A 559 -3.34 4.23 -6.38
N MET A 560 -3.38 4.92 -7.51
CA MET A 560 -3.36 4.29 -8.84
C MET A 560 -2.07 4.53 -9.64
N GLY A 561 -1.05 5.09 -9.01
CA GLY A 561 0.17 5.55 -9.67
C GLY A 561 -0.03 6.77 -10.59
N PRO A 562 1.05 7.45 -11.03
CA PRO A 562 0.96 8.60 -11.92
C PRO A 562 0.28 8.20 -13.25
N GLY A 563 -0.73 8.95 -13.67
CA GLY A 563 -1.36 8.79 -15.00
C GLY A 563 -2.47 7.74 -15.10
N ALA A 564 -2.97 7.19 -14.00
CA ALA A 564 -4.17 6.35 -14.05
C ALA A 564 -5.39 7.13 -14.54
N ARG A 565 -6.13 6.54 -15.49
CA ARG A 565 -7.36 7.10 -16.04
C ARG A 565 -8.59 6.60 -15.30
N PRO A 566 -9.59 7.46 -15.01
CA PRO A 566 -10.85 7.04 -14.41
C PRO A 566 -11.48 5.87 -15.17
N SER A 567 -11.99 4.88 -14.43
CA SER A 567 -12.61 3.69 -15.03
C SER A 567 -13.79 3.21 -14.18
N ILE A 568 -14.72 2.51 -14.80
CA ILE A 568 -15.68 1.63 -14.12
C ILE A 568 -15.07 0.23 -14.09
N ARG A 569 -15.20 -0.43 -12.94
CA ARG A 569 -14.74 -1.80 -12.69
C ARG A 569 -15.97 -2.71 -12.72
N ILE A 570 -15.89 -3.76 -13.54
CA ILE A 570 -16.92 -4.76 -13.74
C ILE A 570 -16.29 -6.11 -13.39
N ALA A 571 -16.77 -6.74 -12.33
CA ALA A 571 -16.32 -8.05 -11.88
C ALA A 571 -17.39 -9.09 -12.20
N LEU A 572 -17.06 -10.05 -13.05
CA LEU A 572 -17.99 -11.12 -13.44
C LEU A 572 -17.99 -12.25 -12.43
N SER A 573 -19.12 -12.95 -12.33
CA SER A 573 -19.28 -14.12 -11.47
C SER A 573 -19.75 -15.32 -12.27
N ALA A 574 -19.27 -16.51 -11.91
CA ALA A 574 -19.70 -17.78 -12.48
C ALA A 574 -21.15 -18.14 -12.09
N ALA A 575 -21.73 -17.52 -11.06
CA ALA A 575 -23.09 -17.79 -10.61
C ALA A 575 -24.20 -17.02 -11.36
N LEU A 576 -23.81 -16.13 -12.27
CA LEU A 576 -24.75 -15.48 -13.18
C LEU A 576 -25.13 -16.46 -14.30
N SER A 577 -26.32 -16.31 -14.88
CA SER A 577 -26.66 -17.02 -16.11
C SER A 577 -26.07 -16.29 -17.34
N PRO A 578 -25.83 -16.99 -18.46
CA PRO A 578 -25.41 -16.33 -19.70
C PRO A 578 -26.38 -15.24 -20.16
N GLU A 579 -27.68 -15.43 -19.94
CA GLU A 579 -28.73 -14.44 -20.23
C GLU A 579 -28.59 -13.19 -19.36
N GLU A 580 -28.32 -13.34 -18.06
CA GLU A 580 -28.11 -12.21 -17.15
C GLU A 580 -26.85 -11.43 -17.51
N VAL A 581 -25.79 -12.11 -17.94
CA VAL A 581 -24.55 -11.43 -18.38
C VAL A 581 -24.79 -10.66 -19.67
N ALA A 582 -25.47 -11.25 -20.65
CA ALA A 582 -25.83 -10.56 -21.90
C ALA A 582 -26.76 -9.36 -21.64
N GLN A 583 -27.77 -9.52 -20.78
CA GLN A 583 -28.66 -8.44 -20.37
C GLN A 583 -27.87 -7.31 -19.68
N ALA A 584 -26.98 -7.64 -18.74
CA ALA A 584 -26.17 -6.63 -18.07
C ALA A 584 -25.24 -5.90 -19.05
N ALA A 585 -24.68 -6.61 -20.04
CA ALA A 585 -23.85 -6.01 -21.08
C ALA A 585 -24.61 -4.97 -21.91
N GLU A 586 -25.84 -5.30 -22.34
CA GLU A 586 -26.70 -4.36 -23.09
C GLU A 586 -27.15 -3.19 -22.22
N VAL A 587 -27.44 -3.40 -20.93
CA VAL A 587 -27.71 -2.31 -19.97
C VAL A 587 -26.52 -1.37 -19.88
N ILE A 588 -25.30 -1.88 -19.67
CA ILE A 588 -24.09 -1.06 -19.58
C ILE A 588 -23.90 -0.24 -20.86
N LYS A 589 -24.03 -0.89 -22.02
CA LYS A 589 -23.95 -0.23 -23.33
C LYS A 589 -25.00 0.87 -23.48
N ALA A 590 -26.25 0.60 -23.13
CA ALA A 590 -27.33 1.58 -23.20
C ALA A 590 -27.07 2.78 -22.28
N SER A 591 -26.62 2.54 -21.04
CA SER A 591 -26.25 3.59 -20.09
C SER A 591 -25.12 4.47 -20.62
N VAL A 592 -24.08 3.86 -21.19
CA VAL A 592 -22.96 4.58 -21.82
C VAL A 592 -23.43 5.44 -22.99
N VAL A 593 -24.23 4.88 -23.90
CA VAL A 593 -24.74 5.61 -25.07
C VAL A 593 -25.67 6.74 -24.64
N LYS A 594 -26.52 6.54 -23.62
CA LYS A 594 -27.42 7.57 -23.10
C LYS A 594 -26.64 8.73 -22.47
N VAL A 595 -25.70 8.44 -21.57
CA VAL A 595 -24.95 9.48 -20.84
C VAL A 595 -24.01 10.24 -21.76
N LEU A 596 -23.26 9.54 -22.60
CA LEU A 596 -22.32 10.19 -23.53
C LEU A 596 -23.00 10.78 -24.76
N GLY A 597 -24.17 10.25 -25.14
CA GLY A 597 -25.02 10.80 -26.20
C GLY A 597 -25.69 12.10 -25.78
N ALA A 598 -26.18 12.23 -24.54
CA ALA A 598 -26.76 13.47 -24.02
C ALA A 598 -25.77 14.65 -23.95
N ARG A 599 -24.46 14.37 -24.08
CA ARG A 599 -23.40 15.38 -24.17
C ARG A 599 -23.19 15.91 -25.60
N ARG A 600 -23.44 15.08 -26.61
CA ARG A 600 -23.29 15.44 -28.03
C ARG A 600 -24.52 16.23 -28.48
#